data_AF-G2SM75-F1
#
_entry.id   AF-G2SM75-F1
#
_cell.length_a   1.000
_cell.length_b   1.000
_cell.length_c   1.000
_cell.angle_alpha   90.00
_cell.angle_beta   90.00
_cell.angle_gamma   90.00
#
_symmetry.space_group_name_H-M   'P 1'
#
loop_
_entity.id
_entity.type
_entity.pdbx_description
1 polymer ?
#
loop_
_entity_poly.entity_id
_entity_poly.type
_entity_poly.pdbx_seq_one_letter_code
_entity_poly.pdbx_strand_id
1 'polypeptide(L)'
;MLAEKGVRIFEWKPGFCHAKMSVADDCLATCGTINLDYRSLYHHFENGCFMTDVPAVLSIKEDFDETFKQCREVTEKYSVKWSAPHRLSRMIMRLFAQLL
;
A
#
# COMPACT_ATOMS: atom_id res chain seq x y z
N MET A 1 8.94 1.56 11.30
CA MET A 1 8.02 1.08 10.24
C MET A 1 6.77 1.96 10.22
N LEU A 2 5.94 1.93 9.17
CA LEU A 2 4.70 2.75 9.12
C LEU A 2 3.74 2.44 10.28
N ALA A 3 3.63 1.16 10.66
CA ALA A 3 2.82 0.72 11.80
C ALA A 3 3.19 1.40 13.13
N GLU A 4 4.49 1.64 13.38
CA GLU A 4 4.96 2.37 14.57
C GLU A 4 4.60 3.87 14.54
N LYS A 5 4.19 4.40 13.39
CA LYS A 5 3.82 5.82 13.20
C LYS A 5 2.29 6.02 13.16
N GLY A 6 1.51 5.05 13.63
CA GLY A 6 0.04 5.14 13.70
C GLY A 6 -0.69 4.71 12.43
N VAL A 7 0.02 4.17 11.43
CA VAL A 7 -0.62 3.63 10.21
C VAL A 7 -1.16 2.22 10.50
N ARG A 8 -2.46 2.01 10.26
CA ARG A 8 -3.09 0.68 10.36
C ARG A 8 -2.82 -0.11 9.09
N ILE A 9 -2.51 -1.40 9.24
CA ILE A 9 -2.18 -2.29 8.12
C ILE A 9 -3.16 -3.44 8.10
N PHE A 10 -3.72 -3.69 6.92
CA PHE A 10 -4.73 -4.71 6.67
C PHE A 10 -4.26 -5.66 5.58
N GLU A 11 -4.40 -6.96 5.81
CA GLU A 11 -4.13 -8.02 4.84
C GLU A 11 -5.45 -8.56 4.28
N TRP A 12 -5.59 -8.52 2.95
CA TRP A 12 -6.74 -9.07 2.22
C TRP A 12 -6.77 -10.60 2.35
N LYS A 13 -7.92 -11.15 2.76
CA LYS A 13 -8.12 -12.60 2.93
C LYS A 13 -8.75 -13.29 1.71
N PRO A 14 -9.74 -12.69 1.01
CA PRO A 14 -10.43 -13.36 -0.08
C PRO A 14 -9.57 -13.51 -1.36
N GLY A 15 -8.62 -14.44 -1.35
CA GLY A 15 -7.83 -14.77 -2.53
C GLY A 15 -6.89 -13.64 -2.96
N PHE A 16 -7.06 -13.14 -4.18
CA PHE A 16 -6.11 -12.22 -4.83
C PHE A 16 -6.65 -10.80 -4.94
N CYS A 17 -5.88 -9.82 -4.46
CA CYS A 17 -6.15 -8.40 -4.66
C CYS A 17 -5.02 -7.79 -5.50
N HIS A 18 -5.38 -7.25 -6.67
CA HIS A 18 -4.45 -6.57 -7.58
C HIS A 18 -4.66 -5.04 -7.61
N ALA A 19 -5.61 -4.53 -6.82
CA ALA A 19 -6.00 -3.13 -6.84
C ALA A 19 -4.84 -2.22 -6.40
N LYS A 20 -4.67 -1.12 -7.13
CA LYS A 20 -3.69 -0.07 -6.86
C LYS A 20 -4.43 1.25 -6.88
N MET A 21 -5.01 1.55 -5.74
CA MET A 21 -5.87 2.71 -5.56
C MET A 21 -5.46 3.46 -4.31
N SER A 22 -5.73 4.76 -4.30
CA SER A 22 -5.62 5.59 -3.10
C SER A 22 -6.78 6.57 -3.09
N VAL A 23 -7.23 6.92 -1.89
CA VAL A 23 -8.29 7.90 -1.65
C VAL A 23 -7.85 8.79 -0.48
N ALA A 24 -8.09 10.10 -0.60
CA ALA A 24 -7.71 11.08 0.41
C ALA A 24 -8.79 12.15 0.57
N ASP A 25 -9.08 12.50 1.83
CA ASP A 25 -9.93 13.61 2.28
C ASP A 25 -11.31 13.68 1.59
N ASP A 26 -11.85 12.55 1.14
CA ASP A 26 -13.12 12.42 0.42
C ASP A 26 -13.24 13.22 -0.90
N CYS A 27 -12.15 13.84 -1.35
CA CYS A 27 -12.12 14.68 -2.55
C CYS A 27 -11.10 14.23 -3.60
N LEU A 28 -10.11 13.39 -3.24
CA LEU A 28 -9.07 12.92 -4.15
C LEU A 28 -9.05 11.39 -4.22
N ALA A 29 -8.90 10.85 -5.42
CA ALA A 29 -8.62 9.42 -5.60
C ALA A 29 -7.70 9.15 -6.80
N THR A 30 -6.95 8.05 -6.73
CA THR A 30 -6.18 7.51 -7.84
C THR A 30 -6.56 6.06 -8.08
N CYS A 31 -6.65 5.65 -9.34
CA CYS A 31 -6.74 4.25 -9.74
C CYS A 31 -5.85 4.02 -10.96
N GLY A 32 -5.03 2.97 -10.94
CA GLY A 32 -4.11 2.73 -12.05
C GLY A 32 -3.28 1.46 -11.92
N THR A 33 -2.20 1.41 -12.69
CA THR A 33 -1.24 0.30 -12.71
C THR A 33 -0.06 0.53 -11.75
N ILE A 34 0.06 1.73 -11.19
CA ILE A 34 1.18 2.19 -10.35
C ILE A 34 1.24 1.44 -9.02
N ASN A 35 2.30 0.66 -8.80
CA ASN A 35 2.62 0.14 -7.47
C ASN A 35 3.32 1.21 -6.61
N LEU A 36 3.18 1.09 -5.28
CA LEU A 36 3.91 1.92 -4.32
C LEU A 36 5.34 1.40 -4.08
N ASP A 37 6.12 1.29 -5.15
CA ASP A 37 7.54 0.96 -5.13
C ASP A 37 8.36 1.88 -6.05
N TYR A 38 9.68 1.93 -5.83
CA TYR A 38 10.56 2.84 -6.56
C TYR A 38 10.54 2.61 -8.07
N ARG A 39 10.42 1.36 -8.54
CA ARG A 39 10.48 1.06 -9.97
C ARG A 39 9.22 1.50 -10.67
N SER A 40 8.05 1.22 -10.10
CA SER A 40 6.79 1.72 -10.66
C SER A 40 6.72 3.24 -10.69
N LEU A 41 7.31 3.93 -9.70
CA LEU A 41 7.26 5.40 -9.64
C LEU A 41 8.28 6.11 -10.55
N TYR A 42 9.42 5.48 -10.87
CA TYR A 42 10.52 6.15 -11.59
C TYR A 42 10.90 5.51 -12.93
N HIS A 43 10.66 4.21 -13.11
CA HIS A 43 11.17 3.45 -14.25
C HIS A 43 10.09 2.88 -15.14
N HIS A 44 9.01 2.35 -14.57
CA HIS A 44 7.95 1.76 -15.37
C HIS A 44 7.07 2.84 -16.01
N PHE A 45 6.62 2.56 -17.23
CA PHE A 45 5.57 3.33 -17.85
C PHE A 45 4.23 2.85 -17.29
N GLU A 46 3.70 3.62 -16.35
CA GLU A 46 2.45 3.32 -15.67
C GLU A 46 1.33 4.24 -16.17
N ASN A 47 0.08 3.78 -16.07
CA ASN A 47 -1.09 4.61 -16.33
C ASN A 47 -1.91 4.77 -15.05
N GLY A 48 -2.47 5.96 -14.85
CA GLY A 48 -3.27 6.28 -13.68
C GLY A 48 -4.34 7.31 -14.00
N CYS A 49 -5.54 7.07 -13.50
CA CYS A 49 -6.62 8.05 -13.46
C CYS A 49 -6.55 8.79 -12.13
N PHE A 50 -6.34 10.11 -12.18
CA PHE A 50 -6.44 11.00 -11.04
C PHE A 50 -7.81 11.67 -11.04
N MET A 51 -8.51 11.56 -9.92
CA MET A 51 -9.88 12.03 -9.75
C MET A 51 -9.91 13.06 -8.63
N THR A 52 -10.54 14.21 -8.88
CA THR A 52 -10.73 15.29 -7.91
C THR A 52 -12.18 15.77 -7.95
N ASP A 53 -12.82 15.92 -6.79
CA ASP A 53 -14.17 16.47 -6.62
C ASP A 53 -15.25 15.84 -7.52
N VAL A 54 -15.12 14.54 -7.78
CA VAL A 54 -16.10 13.75 -8.56
C VAL A 54 -16.77 12.69 -7.68
N PRO A 55 -18.03 12.31 -7.95
CA PRO A 55 -18.75 11.29 -7.17
C PRO A 55 -18.01 9.95 -7.06
N ALA A 56 -17.20 9.62 -8.07
CA ALA A 56 -16.39 8.40 -8.09
C ALA A 56 -15.42 8.29 -6.91
N VAL A 57 -14.95 9.41 -6.33
CA VAL A 57 -14.08 9.40 -5.15
C VAL A 57 -14.79 8.76 -3.95
N LEU A 58 -16.06 9.11 -3.74
CA LEU A 58 -16.87 8.54 -2.66
C LEU A 58 -17.19 7.07 -2.92
N SER A 59 -17.47 6.70 -4.17
CA SER A 59 -17.67 5.29 -4.53
C SER A 59 -16.42 4.44 -4.27
N ILE A 60 -15.22 4.97 -4.54
CA ILE A 60 -13.96 4.30 -4.23
C ILE A 60 -13.79 4.17 -2.71
N LYS A 61 -14.09 5.21 -1.94
CA LYS A 61 -14.06 5.13 -0.47
C LYS A 61 -14.98 4.04 0.07
N GLU A 62 -16.21 3.97 -0.42
CA GLU A 62 -17.17 2.93 -0.03
C GLU A 62 -16.63 1.52 -0.36
N ASP A 63 -16.01 1.34 -1.52
CA ASP A 63 -15.33 0.09 -1.88
C ASP A 63 -14.18 -0.27 -0.93
N PHE A 64 -13.39 0.72 -0.50
CA PHE A 64 -12.38 0.54 0.55
C PHE A 64 -13.00 0.10 1.88
N ASP A 65 -14.08 0.75 2.33
CA ASP A 65 -14.75 0.43 3.58
C ASP A 65 -15.31 -1.01 3.58
N GLU A 66 -15.91 -1.46 2.48
CA GLU A 66 -16.35 -2.85 2.31
C GLU A 66 -15.16 -3.83 2.22
N THR A 67 -14.09 -3.43 1.56
CA THR A 67 -12.85 -4.21 1.48
C THR A 67 -12.23 -4.41 2.86
N PHE A 68 -12.16 -3.37 3.69
CA PHE A 68 -11.59 -3.46 5.03
C PHE A 68 -12.36 -4.41 5.95
N LYS A 69 -13.69 -4.54 5.78
CA LYS A 69 -14.50 -5.51 6.54
C LYS A 69 -14.09 -6.96 6.27
N GLN A 70 -13.54 -7.25 5.10
CA GLN A 70 -13.08 -8.58 4.70
C GLN A 70 -11.59 -8.81 4.99
N CYS A 71 -10.85 -7.76 5.32
CA CYS A 71 -9.45 -7.82 5.66
C CYS A 71 -9.22 -8.28 7.11
N ARG A 72 -7.99 -8.75 7.38
CA ARG A 72 -7.48 -8.91 8.74
C ARG A 72 -6.57 -7.75 9.08
N GLU A 73 -6.81 -7.09 10.21
CA GLU A 73 -5.85 -6.14 10.75
C GLU A 73 -4.60 -6.87 11.26
N VAL A 74 -3.45 -6.45 10.77
CA VAL A 74 -2.13 -7.05 11.04
C VAL A 74 -1.12 -6.00 11.50
N THR A 75 -1.59 -4.80 11.87
CA THR A 75 -0.76 -3.67 12.33
C THR A 75 0.32 -4.11 13.33
N GLU A 76 -0.06 -4.91 14.34
CA GLU A 76 0.86 -5.38 15.40
C GLU A 76 2.03 -6.21 14.86
N LYS A 77 1.79 -7.08 13.86
CA LYS A 77 2.82 -7.90 13.20
C LYS A 77 3.94 -7.03 12.61
N TYR A 78 3.61 -5.82 12.17
CA TYR A 78 4.56 -4.87 11.55
C TYR A 78 5.09 -3.82 12.54
N SER A 79 4.65 -3.85 13.80
CA SER A 79 5.16 -2.98 14.86
C SER A 79 6.35 -3.57 15.63
N VAL A 80 6.71 -4.84 15.37
CA VAL A 80 7.79 -5.52 16.10
C VAL A 80 9.17 -4.99 15.69
N LYS A 81 9.97 -4.64 16.71
CA LYS A 81 11.38 -4.27 16.53
C LYS A 81 12.23 -5.53 16.37
N TRP A 82 12.70 -5.76 15.16
CA TRP A 82 13.62 -6.86 14.83
C TRP A 82 14.95 -6.72 15.56
N SER A 83 15.56 -7.87 15.93
CA SER A 83 16.88 -7.94 16.55
C SER A 83 18.00 -7.45 15.62
N ALA A 84 19.12 -7.00 16.18
CA ALA A 84 20.25 -6.44 15.44
C ALA A 84 20.75 -7.29 14.25
N PRO A 85 20.94 -8.63 14.37
CA PRO A 85 21.39 -9.44 13.23
C PRO A 85 20.39 -9.48 12.08
N HIS A 86 19.08 -9.45 12.38
CA HIS A 86 18.03 -9.43 11.36
C HIS A 86 17.94 -8.07 10.64
N ARG A 87 18.37 -6.98 11.30
CA ARG A 87 18.47 -5.67 10.65
C ARG A 87 19.63 -5.62 9.66
N LEU A 88 20.79 -6.19 10.03
CA LEU A 88 21.98 -6.24 9.18
C LEU A 88 21.73 -7.07 7.91
N SER A 89 21.14 -8.26 8.04
CA SER A 89 20.81 -9.10 6.88
C SER A 89 19.87 -8.39 5.91
N ARG A 90 18.87 -7.68 6.43
CA ARG A 90 17.93 -6.88 5.62
C ARG A 90 18.62 -5.71 4.93
N MET A 91 19.59 -5.05 5.56
CA MET A 91 20.38 -3.98 4.92
C MET A 91 21.19 -4.52 3.75
N ILE A 92 21.83 -5.69 3.91
CA ILE A 92 22.59 -6.34 2.83
C ILE A 92 21.63 -6.72 1.69
N MET A 93 20.49 -7.35 1.98
CA MET A 93 19.51 -7.71 0.95
C MET A 93 18.95 -6.49 0.21
N ARG A 94 18.82 -5.34 0.86
CA ARG A 94 18.38 -4.09 0.22
C ARG A 94 19.34 -3.58 -0.84
N LEU A 95 20.64 -3.85 -0.71
CA LEU A 95 21.62 -3.48 -1.75
C LEU A 95 21.35 -4.22 -3.07
N PHE A 96 20.81 -5.43 -2.99
CA PHE A 96 20.46 -6.25 -4.16
C PHE A 96 19.01 -6.06 -4.62
N ALA A 97 18.15 -5.42 -3.82
CA ALA A 97 16.73 -5.25 -4.12
C ALA A 97 16.45 -4.35 -5.34
N GLN A 98 17.44 -3.54 -5.77
CA GLN A 98 17.36 -2.72 -6.99
C GLN A 98 17.87 -3.45 -8.25
N LEU A 99 18.56 -4.59 -8.09
CA LEU A 99 19.14 -5.39 -9.19
C LEU A 99 18.21 -6.49 -9.69
N LEU A 100 17.35 -7.03 -8.80
CA LEU A 100 16.15 -7.80 -9.17
C LEU A 100 15.00 -6.86 -9.49
#